data_AF-A0A7G9ZD10-F1
#
_entry.id   AF-A0A7G9ZD10-F1
#
_cell.length_a   1.000
_cell.length_b   1.000
_cell.length_c   1.000
_cell.angle_alpha   90.00
_cell.angle_beta   90.00
_cell.angle_gamma   90.00
#
_symmetry.space_group_name_H-M   'P 1'
#
loop_
_entity.id
_entity.type
_entity.pdbx_description
1 polymer ?
#
loop_
_entity_poly.entity_id
_entity_poly.type
_entity_poly.pdbx_seq_one_letter_code
_entity_poly.pdbx_strand_id
1 'polypeptide(L)'
;MAEEKDKKNLLKISGYSSTAIEYILRKVNVGKIEDYDAHAVYTGPCGDTMEIFLKIEPESKEIKEAKFLAVGCAGALACGSALTEMIKGKTVEQAEKIDEEDVVNWLGGIPIQKIYCACLAKRTLKYAIKEYRNKQN
;
A
#
# COMPACT_ATOMS: atom_id res chain seq x y z
N MET A 1 23.83 9.30 -3.39
CA MET A 1 23.55 10.32 -4.42
C MET A 1 23.68 9.77 -5.84
N ALA A 2 24.76 9.08 -6.23
CA ALA A 2 24.85 8.42 -7.54
C ALA A 2 23.91 7.19 -7.65
N GLU A 3 23.95 6.30 -6.66
CA GLU A 3 23.14 5.07 -6.67
C GLU A 3 21.61 5.31 -6.72
N GLU A 4 21.13 6.36 -6.06
CA GLU A 4 19.71 6.73 -6.09
C GLU A 4 19.29 7.25 -7.47
N LYS A 5 20.16 8.02 -8.14
CA LYS A 5 19.95 8.49 -9.50
C LYS A 5 19.91 7.32 -10.49
N ASP A 6 20.78 6.33 -10.29
CA ASP A 6 20.82 5.12 -11.13
C ASP A 6 19.55 4.27 -10.91
N LYS A 7 19.11 4.07 -9.66
CA LYS A 7 17.84 3.40 -9.35
C LYS A 7 16.64 4.13 -9.96
N LYS A 8 16.58 5.45 -9.83
CA LYS A 8 15.54 6.29 -10.45
C LYS A 8 15.49 6.08 -11.97
N ASN A 9 16.64 6.05 -12.63
CA ASN A 9 16.72 5.79 -14.06
C ASN A 9 16.22 4.39 -14.43
N LEU A 10 16.62 3.34 -13.69
CA LEU A 10 16.16 1.97 -13.93
C LEU A 10 14.64 1.84 -13.78
N LEU A 11 14.05 2.45 -12.75
CA LEU A 11 12.60 2.46 -12.56
C LEU A 11 11.88 3.21 -13.70
N LYS A 12 12.44 4.33 -14.17
CA LYS A 12 11.89 5.06 -15.31
C LYS A 12 11.91 4.22 -16.60
N ILE A 13 13.04 3.56 -16.88
CA ILE A 13 13.17 2.65 -18.03
C ILE A 13 12.18 1.48 -17.93
N SER A 14 11.93 0.99 -16.71
CA SER A 14 10.98 -0.08 -16.46
C SER A 14 9.51 0.33 -16.63
N GLY A 15 9.21 1.62 -16.82
CA GLY A 15 7.86 2.13 -17.09
C GLY A 15 7.10 2.62 -15.85
N TYR A 16 7.78 2.89 -14.73
CA TYR A 16 7.13 3.52 -13.57
C TYR A 16 6.94 5.02 -13.79
N SER A 17 5.79 5.54 -13.33
CA SER A 17 5.52 6.97 -13.29
C SER A 17 6.45 7.72 -12.33
N SER A 18 6.53 9.05 -12.45
CA SER A 18 7.27 9.89 -11.51
C SER A 18 6.81 9.71 -10.06
N THR A 19 5.49 9.63 -9.84
CA THR A 19 4.89 9.44 -8.50
C THR A 19 5.26 8.08 -7.92
N ALA A 20 5.16 7.00 -8.71
CA ALA A 20 5.52 5.67 -8.24
C ALA A 20 7.01 5.60 -7.87
N ILE A 21 7.88 6.19 -8.69
CA ILE A 21 9.31 6.27 -8.41
C ILE A 21 9.56 7.02 -7.10
N GLU A 22 8.91 8.17 -6.91
CA GLU A 22 9.06 8.95 -5.68
C GLU A 22 8.64 8.13 -4.45
N TYR A 23 7.51 7.44 -4.52
CA TYR A 23 6.98 6.63 -3.42
C TYR A 23 7.94 5.51 -3.03
N ILE A 24 8.53 4.84 -4.02
CA ILE A 24 9.55 3.80 -3.82
C ILE A 24 10.80 4.39 -3.14
N LEU A 25 11.35 5.49 -3.68
CA LEU A 25 12.62 6.05 -3.20
C LEU A 25 12.50 6.67 -1.81
N ARG A 26 11.39 7.37 -1.54
CA ARG A 26 11.11 8.01 -0.24
C ARG A 26 10.61 7.01 0.81
N LYS A 27 10.30 5.76 0.42
CA LYS A 27 9.74 4.73 1.30
C LYS A 27 8.48 5.24 2.02
N VAL A 28 7.57 5.86 1.27
CA VAL A 28 6.37 6.50 1.81
C VAL A 28 5.55 5.47 2.62
N ASN A 29 5.31 5.75 3.90
CA ASN A 29 4.58 4.88 4.83
C ASN A 29 5.12 3.44 4.98
N VAL A 30 6.36 3.17 4.56
CA VAL A 30 7.01 1.87 4.79
C VAL A 30 7.43 1.78 6.24
N GLY A 31 6.91 0.79 6.96
CA GLY A 31 7.22 0.56 8.35
C GLY A 31 6.11 -0.17 9.08
N LYS A 32 6.24 -0.21 10.40
CA LYS A 32 5.30 -0.82 11.32
C LYS A 32 4.67 0.24 12.23
N ILE A 33 3.43 0.01 12.63
CA ILE A 33 2.80 0.66 13.77
C ILE A 33 2.82 -0.38 14.89
N GLU A 34 3.35 -0.06 16.06
CA GLU A 34 3.40 -1.01 17.18
C GLU A 34 2.01 -1.17 17.83
N ASP A 35 1.31 -0.05 18.04
CA ASP A 35 -0.03 0.01 18.64
C ASP A 35 -1.13 0.14 17.58
N TYR A 36 -1.24 -0.86 16.71
CA TYR A 36 -2.25 -0.89 15.64
C TYR A 36 -3.59 -1.41 16.13
N ASP A 37 -4.68 -0.95 15.51
CA ASP A 37 -6.03 -1.44 15.78
C ASP A 37 -6.41 -2.59 14.82
N ALA A 38 -5.87 -2.54 13.60
CA ALA A 38 -6.09 -3.54 12.56
C ALA A 38 -4.78 -3.96 11.89
N HIS A 39 -4.68 -5.25 11.56
CA HIS A 39 -3.51 -5.81 10.91
C HIS A 39 -3.85 -6.99 10.02
N ALA A 40 -3.10 -7.15 8.93
CA ALA A 40 -3.10 -8.39 8.15
C ALA A 40 -1.82 -8.58 7.35
N VAL A 41 -1.52 -9.84 7.06
CA VAL A 41 -0.47 -10.28 6.13
C VAL A 41 -1.12 -11.08 5.00
N TYR A 42 -0.67 -10.86 3.77
CA TYR A 42 -1.10 -11.65 2.61
C TYR A 42 0.02 -11.85 1.61
N THR A 43 0.16 -13.08 1.11
CA THR A 43 1.04 -13.43 0.00
C THR A 43 0.23 -13.59 -1.27
N GLY A 44 0.58 -12.79 -2.29
CA GLY A 44 -0.08 -12.82 -3.58
C GLY A 44 0.37 -13.99 -4.45
N PRO A 45 -0.36 -14.29 -5.54
CA PRO A 45 0.01 -15.35 -6.48
C PRO A 45 1.33 -15.09 -7.23
N CYS A 46 1.81 -13.84 -7.25
CA CYS A 46 3.13 -13.49 -7.77
C CYS A 46 4.29 -13.84 -6.82
N GLY A 47 4.00 -14.31 -5.60
CA GLY A 47 5.00 -14.63 -4.58
C GLY A 47 5.39 -13.45 -3.68
N ASP A 48 5.00 -12.22 -4.02
CA ASP A 48 5.20 -11.05 -3.16
C ASP A 48 4.28 -11.12 -1.92
N THR A 49 4.80 -10.71 -0.76
CA THR A 49 4.08 -10.66 0.51
C THR A 49 3.98 -9.22 1.00
N MET A 50 2.79 -8.83 1.46
CA MET A 50 2.54 -7.53 2.06
C MET A 50 1.86 -7.67 3.41
N GLU A 51 2.23 -6.76 4.32
CA GLU A 51 1.69 -6.63 5.66
C GLU A 51 1.24 -5.18 5.85
N ILE A 52 0.01 -4.95 6.33
CA ILE A 52 -0.55 -3.61 6.56
C ILE A 52 -0.94 -3.47 8.03
N PHE A 53 -0.65 -2.30 8.59
CA PHE A 53 -1.00 -1.87 9.94
C PHE A 53 -1.84 -0.60 9.85
N LEU A 54 -2.98 -0.57 10.54
CA LEU A 54 -3.87 0.60 10.61
C LEU A 54 -4.07 1.03 12.06
N LYS A 55 -3.94 2.34 12.30
CA LYS A 55 -4.44 3.01 13.51
C LYS A 55 -5.78 3.65 13.18
N ILE A 56 -6.84 3.27 13.89
CA ILE A 56 -8.22 3.65 13.61
C ILE A 56 -8.80 4.35 14.84
N GLU A 57 -9.36 5.54 14.61
CA GLU A 57 -10.02 6.29 15.66
C GLU A 57 -11.33 5.60 16.10
N PRO A 58 -11.50 5.26 17.39
CA PRO A 58 -12.64 4.47 17.88
C PRO A 58 -14.02 5.04 17.54
N GLU A 59 -14.21 6.37 17.63
CA GLU A 59 -15.53 6.99 17.43
C GLU A 59 -15.86 7.18 15.95
N SER A 60 -14.98 7.86 15.22
CA SER A 60 -15.19 8.22 13.81
C SER A 60 -14.92 7.08 12.83
N LYS A 61 -14.25 6.01 13.28
CA LYS A 61 -13.74 4.91 12.44
C LYS A 61 -12.80 5.39 11.34
N GLU A 62 -12.17 6.56 11.53
CA GLU A 62 -11.20 7.14 10.60
C GLU A 62 -9.82 6.50 10.76
N ILE A 63 -9.16 6.17 9.66
CA ILE A 63 -7.79 5.67 9.63
C ILE A 63 -6.83 6.86 9.85
N LYS A 64 -6.34 7.02 11.07
CA LYS A 64 -5.41 8.10 11.45
C LYS A 64 -4.00 7.85 10.95
N GLU A 65 -3.59 6.59 10.94
CA GLU A 65 -2.28 6.18 10.43
C GLU A 65 -2.41 4.85 9.69
N ALA A 66 -1.65 4.73 8.59
CA ALA A 66 -1.52 3.49 7.85
C ALA A 66 -0.05 3.31 7.48
N LYS A 67 0.52 2.15 7.80
CA LYS A 67 1.85 1.74 7.37
C LYS A 67 1.83 0.33 6.83
N PHE A 68 2.86 -0.01 6.08
CA PHE A 68 3.00 -1.35 5.52
C PHE A 68 4.45 -1.81 5.49
N LEU A 69 4.62 -3.13 5.50
CA LEU A 69 5.86 -3.79 5.14
C LEU A 69 5.58 -4.66 3.92
N ALA A 70 6.60 -4.86 3.08
CA ALA A 70 6.48 -5.76 1.94
C ALA A 70 7.81 -6.42 1.63
N VAL A 71 7.74 -7.70 1.29
CA VAL A 71 8.79 -8.44 0.60
C VAL A 71 8.29 -8.65 -0.81
N GLY A 72 8.90 -7.98 -1.77
CA GLY A 72 8.44 -8.07 -3.15
C GLY A 72 9.11 -7.08 -4.08
N CYS A 73 8.54 -6.93 -5.26
CA CYS A 73 9.11 -6.04 -6.27
C CYS A 73 8.82 -4.56 -5.99
N ALA A 74 9.44 -3.67 -6.77
CA ALA A 74 9.19 -2.23 -6.71
C ALA A 74 7.69 -1.85 -6.89
N GLY A 75 6.92 -2.69 -7.59
CA GLY A 75 5.47 -2.54 -7.73
C GLY A 75 4.75 -2.74 -6.39
N ALA A 76 5.13 -3.73 -5.59
CA ALA A 76 4.55 -3.95 -4.27
C ALA A 76 4.82 -2.75 -3.34
N LEU A 77 6.03 -2.19 -3.38
CA LEU A 77 6.37 -0.99 -2.61
C LEU A 77 5.58 0.24 -3.08
N ALA A 78 5.48 0.47 -4.39
CA ALA A 78 4.72 1.59 -4.93
C ALA A 78 3.22 1.49 -4.57
N CYS A 79 2.61 0.32 -4.79
CA CYS A 79 1.19 0.10 -4.53
C CYS A 79 0.85 0.13 -3.03
N GLY A 80 1.70 -0.43 -2.16
CA GLY A 80 1.51 -0.32 -0.71
C GLY A 80 1.60 1.13 -0.22
N SER A 81 2.56 1.89 -0.75
CA SER A 81 2.72 3.32 -0.44
C SER A 81 1.52 4.14 -0.92
N ALA A 82 1.04 3.89 -2.14
CA ALA A 82 -0.14 4.53 -2.69
C ALA A 82 -1.38 4.24 -1.87
N LEU A 83 -1.66 2.96 -1.60
CA LEU A 83 -2.85 2.56 -0.85
C LEU A 83 -2.86 3.16 0.56
N THR A 84 -1.73 3.12 1.27
CA THR A 84 -1.64 3.68 2.64
C THR A 84 -1.79 5.20 2.67
N GLU A 85 -1.30 5.92 1.67
CA GLU A 85 -1.57 7.37 1.53
C GLU A 85 -3.03 7.66 1.20
N MET A 86 -3.64 6.88 0.28
CA MET A 86 -5.03 7.08 -0.13
C MET A 86 -6.02 6.86 1.01
N ILE A 87 -5.77 5.90 1.90
CA ILE A 87 -6.69 5.54 2.98
C ILE A 87 -6.54 6.41 4.23
N LYS A 88 -5.41 7.12 4.39
CA LYS A 88 -5.18 7.98 5.54
C LYS A 88 -6.22 9.11 5.55
N GLY A 89 -6.89 9.31 6.68
CA GLY A 89 -7.98 10.28 6.84
C GLY A 89 -9.32 9.83 6.28
N LYS A 90 -9.44 8.61 5.74
CA LYS A 90 -10.72 8.01 5.32
C LYS A 90 -11.28 7.13 6.43
N THR A 91 -12.61 6.95 6.46
CA THR A 91 -13.20 5.90 7.30
C THR A 91 -12.87 4.52 6.76
N VAL A 92 -12.95 3.50 7.62
CA VAL A 92 -12.77 2.10 7.23
C VAL A 92 -13.69 1.72 6.05
N GLU A 93 -14.93 2.18 6.04
CA GLU A 93 -15.91 1.92 4.97
C GLU A 93 -15.53 2.62 3.66
N GLN A 94 -14.95 3.82 3.73
CA GLN A 94 -14.46 4.53 2.56
C GLN A 94 -13.21 3.86 1.99
N ALA A 95 -12.29 3.42 2.86
CA ALA A 95 -11.09 2.69 2.48
C ALA A 95 -11.42 1.33 1.83
N GLU A 96 -12.49 0.66 2.29
CA GLU A 96 -12.95 -0.60 1.71
C GLU A 96 -13.43 -0.44 0.25
N LYS A 97 -13.87 0.75 -0.17
CA LYS A 97 -14.36 1.02 -1.52
C LYS A 97 -13.28 1.34 -2.55
N ILE A 98 -12.02 1.53 -2.12
CA ILE A 98 -10.91 1.78 -3.05
C ILE A 98 -10.62 0.49 -3.80
N ASP A 99 -10.60 0.52 -5.13
CA ASP A 99 -10.30 -0.64 -5.96
C ASP A 99 -8.86 -0.62 -6.48
N GLU A 100 -8.40 -1.70 -7.11
CA GLU A 100 -7.04 -1.80 -7.63
C GLU A 100 -6.72 -0.71 -8.67
N GLU A 101 -7.72 -0.35 -9.49
CA GLU A 101 -7.59 0.70 -10.51
C GLU A 101 -7.34 2.07 -9.89
N ASP A 102 -7.99 2.39 -8.77
CA ASP A 102 -7.77 3.64 -8.05
C ASP A 102 -6.31 3.77 -7.59
N VAL A 103 -5.71 2.67 -7.12
CA VAL A 103 -4.30 2.64 -6.70
C VAL A 103 -3.36 2.88 -7.89
N VAL A 104 -3.64 2.26 -9.04
CA VAL A 104 -2.84 2.46 -10.27
C VAL A 104 -2.99 3.89 -10.79
N ASN A 105 -4.22 4.43 -10.77
CA ASN A 105 -4.53 5.79 -11.19
C ASN A 105 -3.90 6.83 -10.25
N TRP A 106 -3.93 6.60 -8.95
CA TRP A 106 -3.25 7.44 -7.94
C TRP A 106 -1.75 7.54 -8.21
N LEU A 107 -1.14 6.42 -8.60
CA LEU A 107 0.27 6.39 -8.98
C LEU A 107 0.52 7.07 -10.33
N GLY A 108 -0.48 7.37 -11.15
CA GLY A 108 -0.29 7.86 -12.52
C GLY A 108 0.29 6.79 -13.45
N GLY A 109 0.04 5.51 -13.12
CA GLY A 109 0.47 4.35 -13.91
C GLY A 109 1.68 3.60 -13.35
N ILE A 110 1.67 2.28 -13.57
CA ILE A 110 2.77 1.35 -13.31
C ILE A 110 2.92 0.41 -14.51
N PRO A 111 4.06 -0.30 -14.65
CA PRO A 111 4.26 -1.24 -15.74
C PRO A 111 3.17 -2.33 -15.76
N ILE A 112 2.70 -2.73 -16.94
CA ILE A 112 1.55 -3.64 -17.09
C ILE A 112 1.77 -4.99 -16.39
N GLN A 113 3.02 -5.47 -16.36
CA GLN A 113 3.43 -6.70 -15.69
C GLN A 113 3.31 -6.62 -14.16
N LYS A 114 3.09 -5.42 -13.61
CA LYS A 114 3.04 -5.12 -12.17
C LYS A 114 1.64 -4.73 -11.67
N ILE A 115 0.61 -4.80 -12.52
CA ILE A 115 -0.78 -4.50 -12.12
C ILE A 115 -1.25 -5.37 -10.94
N TYR A 116 -0.82 -6.63 -10.88
CA TYR A 116 -1.17 -7.52 -9.76
C TYR A 116 -0.64 -7.05 -8.39
N CYS A 117 0.34 -6.13 -8.34
CA CYS A 117 0.79 -5.52 -7.09
C CYS A 117 -0.29 -4.62 -6.45
N ALA A 118 -1.16 -4.01 -7.26
CA ALA A 118 -2.31 -3.28 -6.73
C ALA A 118 -3.32 -4.24 -6.07
N CYS A 119 -3.53 -5.41 -6.67
CA CYS A 119 -4.37 -6.46 -6.10
C CYS A 119 -3.81 -7.01 -4.78
N LEU A 120 -2.48 -7.19 -4.70
CA LEU A 120 -1.80 -7.56 -3.45
C LEU A 120 -2.11 -6.55 -2.33
N ALA A 121 -1.92 -5.26 -2.60
CA ALA A 121 -2.16 -4.20 -1.63
C ALA A 121 -3.63 -4.17 -1.20
N LYS A 122 -4.55 -4.20 -2.17
CA LYS A 122 -5.99 -4.16 -1.90
C LYS A 122 -6.47 -5.36 -1.09
N ARG A 123 -6.03 -6.57 -1.43
CA ARG A 123 -6.40 -7.79 -0.69
C ARG A 123 -5.89 -7.75 0.75
N THR A 124 -4.66 -7.28 0.95
CA THR A 124 -4.08 -7.12 2.29
C THR A 124 -4.92 -6.16 3.14
N LEU A 125 -5.31 -5.01 2.57
CA LEU A 125 -6.21 -4.06 3.25
C LEU A 125 -7.57 -4.68 3.57
N LYS A 126 -8.16 -5.42 2.63
CA LYS A 126 -9.44 -6.11 2.86
C LYS A 126 -9.36 -7.07 4.04
N TYR A 127 -8.26 -7.80 4.18
CA TYR A 127 -8.06 -8.67 5.34
C TYR A 127 -7.86 -7.90 6.63
N ALA A 128 -7.11 -6.78 6.63
CA ALA A 128 -6.94 -5.94 7.82
C ALA A 128 -8.29 -5.35 8.28
N ILE A 129 -9.12 -4.87 7.35
CA ILE A 129 -10.47 -4.36 7.66
C ILE A 129 -11.37 -5.47 8.21
N LYS A 130 -11.30 -6.68 7.66
CA LYS A 130 -12.05 -7.83 8.18
C LYS A 130 -11.61 -8.19 9.61
N GLU A 131 -10.31 -8.17 9.88
CA GLU A 131 -9.74 -8.41 11.19
C GLU A 131 -10.22 -7.38 12.22
N TYR A 132 -10.21 -6.10 11.85
CA TYR A 132 -10.76 -5.01 12.66
C TYR A 132 -12.24 -5.23 13.01
N ARG A 133 -13.07 -5.57 12.02
CA ARG A 133 -14.50 -5.82 12.24
C ARG A 133 -14.74 -7.03 13.16
N ASN A 134 -13.92 -8.07 13.04
CA ASN A 134 -14.05 -9.25 13.88
C ASN A 134 -13.72 -8.98 15.35
N LYS A 135 -12.78 -8.07 15.65
CA LYS A 135 -12.45 -7.65 17.02
C LYS A 135 -13.55 -6.84 17.72
N GLN A 136 -14.48 -6.27 16.96
CA GLN A 136 -15.58 -5.43 17.47
C GLN A 136 -16.86 -6.24 17.75
N ASN A 137 -16.86 -7.54 17.43
CA ASN A 137 -17.91 -8.50 17.79
C ASN A 137 -17.50 -9.32 19.01
#